data_AF-A0A3D4A776-F1
#
_entry.id   AF-A0A3D4A776-F1
#
_cell.length_a   1.000
_cell.length_b   1.000
_cell.length_c   1.000
_cell.angle_alpha   90.00
_cell.angle_beta   90.00
_cell.angle_gamma   90.00
#
_symmetry.space_group_name_H-M   'P 1'
#
loop_
_entity.id
_entity.type
_entity.pdbx_description
1 polymer ?
#
loop_
_entity_poly.entity_id
_entity_poly.type
_entity_poly.pdbx_seq_one_letter_code
_entity_poly.pdbx_strand_id
1 'polypeptide(L)'
;MHNLGDLDLQIPRNQMVVITGPSGSGKSSLAFDTLYAEGQRQYIESLSAYARQFLNQLERPDVDIIEGLQPTICIDQRPGAANPRSTVATVTEIYDYLRLLMARLGEPSCYQCGAEI
;
A
#
# COMPACT_ATOMS: atom_id res chain seq x y z
N MET A 1 -21.25 6.20 6.69
CA MET A 1 -22.53 5.51 6.92
C MET A 1 -22.24 4.03 6.71
N HIS A 2 -21.90 3.31 7.78
CA HIS A 2 -21.36 1.96 7.69
C HIS A 2 -22.43 0.98 8.19
N ASN A 3 -22.91 0.10 7.32
CA ASN A 3 -23.98 -0.88 7.59
C ASN A 3 -23.47 -2.13 8.33
N LEU A 4 -22.42 -2.01 9.15
CA LEU A 4 -21.91 -3.12 9.95
C LEU A 4 -22.72 -3.15 11.25
N GLY A 5 -23.53 -4.19 11.45
CA GLY A 5 -24.34 -4.34 12.66
C GLY A 5 -23.63 -5.24 13.66
N ASP A 6 -22.65 -4.70 14.39
CA ASP A 6 -21.93 -5.35 15.49
C ASP A 6 -21.56 -6.81 15.21
N LEU A 7 -20.61 -7.00 14.28
CA LEU A 7 -20.21 -8.31 13.78
C LEU A 7 -19.04 -8.89 14.59
N ASP A 8 -19.23 -10.10 15.13
CA ASP A 8 -18.15 -10.93 15.66
C ASP A 8 -17.60 -11.86 14.58
N LEU A 9 -16.30 -11.75 14.27
CA LEU A 9 -15.67 -12.50 13.17
C LEU A 9 -14.33 -13.10 13.61
N GLN A 10 -14.10 -14.36 13.23
CA GLN A 10 -12.80 -15.01 13.36
C GLN A 10 -12.21 -15.27 11.97
N ILE A 11 -11.21 -14.47 11.58
CA ILE A 11 -10.52 -14.60 10.30
C ILE A 11 -9.30 -15.53 10.47
N PRO A 12 -9.23 -16.66 9.75
CA PRO A 12 -8.09 -17.57 9.85
C PRO A 12 -6.81 -16.92 9.29
N ARG A 13 -5.71 -17.04 10.03
CA ARG A 13 -4.41 -16.49 9.62
C ARG A 13 -3.72 -17.37 8.59
N ASN A 14 -2.83 -16.77 7.81
CA ASN A 14 -2.02 -17.44 6.77
C ASN A 14 -2.86 -18.17 5.74
N GLN A 15 -4.07 -17.68 5.48
CA GLN A 15 -5.00 -18.25 4.51
C GLN A 15 -5.52 -17.15 3.58
N MET A 16 -5.87 -17.54 2.36
CA MET A 16 -6.56 -16.67 1.44
C MET A 16 -8.05 -16.61 1.83
N VAL A 17 -8.44 -15.51 2.47
CA VAL A 17 -9.83 -15.28 2.89
C VAL A 17 -10.51 -14.36 1.88
N VAL A 18 -11.71 -14.77 1.44
CA VAL A 18 -12.51 -14.00 0.48
C VAL A 18 -13.80 -13.54 1.16
N ILE A 19 -14.02 -12.23 1.22
CA ILE A 19 -15.25 -11.63 1.73
C ILE A 19 -16.23 -11.45 0.56
N THR A 20 -17.39 -12.10 0.64
CA THR A 20 -18.40 -12.10 -0.45
C THR A 20 -19.74 -11.55 0.04
N GLY A 21 -20.63 -11.18 -0.89
CA GLY A 21 -21.97 -10.68 -0.58
C GLY A 21 -22.49 -9.64 -1.58
N PRO A 22 -23.80 -9.34 -1.56
CA PRO A 22 -24.43 -8.41 -2.51
C PRO A 22 -23.88 -6.99 -2.38
N SER A 23 -23.94 -6.18 -3.44
CA SER A 23 -23.49 -4.78 -3.38
C SER A 23 -24.16 -4.02 -2.22
N GLY A 24 -23.40 -3.18 -1.52
CA GLY A 24 -23.90 -2.47 -0.33
C GLY A 24 -23.94 -3.26 0.98
N SER A 25 -23.59 -4.56 0.99
CA SER A 25 -23.60 -5.39 2.22
C SER A 25 -22.50 -5.09 3.25
N GLY A 26 -21.74 -4.00 3.10
CA GLY A 26 -20.69 -3.63 4.05
C GLY A 26 -19.31 -4.27 3.84
N LYS A 27 -19.10 -5.09 2.80
CA LYS A 27 -17.81 -5.76 2.50
C LYS A 27 -16.61 -4.80 2.46
N SER A 28 -16.74 -3.73 1.69
CA SER A 28 -15.70 -2.72 1.54
C SER A 28 -15.47 -1.97 2.86
N SER A 29 -16.51 -1.74 3.64
CA SER A 29 -16.35 -1.11 4.96
C SER A 29 -15.62 -2.03 5.92
N LEU A 30 -15.97 -3.32 5.99
CA LEU A 30 -15.23 -4.28 6.81
C LEU A 30 -13.75 -4.39 6.36
N ALA A 31 -13.49 -4.49 5.07
CA ALA A 31 -12.14 -4.69 4.55
C ALA A 31 -11.25 -3.44 4.64
N PHE A 32 -11.75 -2.29 4.15
CA PHE A 32 -10.96 -1.07 4.00
C PHE A 32 -11.14 -0.12 5.18
N ASP A 33 -12.38 0.16 5.57
CA ASP A 33 -12.67 1.17 6.60
C ASP A 33 -12.38 0.63 8.01
N THR A 34 -12.45 -0.69 8.21
CA THR A 34 -12.23 -1.33 9.52
C THR A 34 -10.89 -2.06 9.59
N LEU A 35 -10.72 -3.19 8.88
CA LEU A 35 -9.53 -4.04 9.02
C LEU A 35 -8.25 -3.34 8.56
N TYR A 36 -8.26 -2.73 7.37
CA TYR A 36 -7.10 -2.01 6.86
C TYR A 36 -6.78 -0.76 7.69
N ALA A 37 -7.80 0.02 8.08
CA ALA A 37 -7.61 1.22 8.88
C ALA A 37 -7.02 0.90 10.26
N GLU A 38 -7.53 -0.11 10.97
CA GLU A 38 -6.97 -0.55 12.25
C GLU A 38 -5.54 -1.05 12.11
N GLY A 39 -5.26 -1.87 11.09
CA GLY A 39 -3.92 -2.46 10.92
C GLY A 39 -2.88 -1.40 10.60
N GLN A 40 -3.25 -0.39 9.81
CA GLN A 40 -2.40 0.75 9.53
C GLN A 40 -2.21 1.64 10.78
N ARG A 41 -3.28 1.88 11.55
CA ARG A 41 -3.21 2.65 12.81
C ARG A 41 -2.29 1.99 13.83
N GLN A 42 -2.48 0.70 14.12
CA GLN A 42 -1.66 -0.06 15.06
C GLN A 42 -0.18 -0.10 14.63
N TYR A 43 0.08 -0.20 13.32
CA TYR A 43 1.44 -0.12 12.79
C TYR A 43 2.07 1.25 13.04
N ILE A 44 1.36 2.36 12.75
CA ILE A 44 1.86 3.72 13.01
C ILE A 44 2.11 3.95 14.50
N GLU A 45 1.26 3.42 15.37
CA GLU A 45 1.43 3.49 16.83
C GLU A 45 2.66 2.75 17.34
N SER A 46 3.12 1.71 16.62
CA SER A 46 4.36 1.01 16.95
C SER A 46 5.63 1.80 16.60
N LEU A 47 5.52 2.86 15.79
CA LEU A 47 6.65 3.71 15.40
C LEU A 47 7.07 4.68 16.52
N SER A 48 8.26 5.26 16.36
CA SER A 48 8.80 6.24 17.32
C SER A 48 7.90 7.48 17.44
N ALA A 49 7.91 8.10 18.62
CA ALA A 49 7.12 9.32 18.87
C ALA A 49 7.41 10.44 17.86
N TYR A 50 8.66 10.52 17.37
CA TYR A 50 9.06 11.46 16.32
C TYR A 50 8.41 11.12 14.97
N ALA A 51 8.41 9.86 14.55
CA ALA A 51 7.80 9.45 13.28
C ALA A 51 6.28 9.72 13.25
N ARG A 52 5.60 9.56 14.40
CA ARG A 52 4.15 9.83 14.53
C ARG A 52 3.78 11.30 14.30
N GLN A 53 4.71 12.25 14.44
CA GLN A 53 4.42 13.67 14.19
C GLN A 53 4.22 13.98 12.71
N PHE A 54 4.78 13.16 11.81
CA PHE A 54 4.74 13.38 10.35
C PHE A 54 3.72 12.49 9.63
N LEU A 55 3.10 11.57 10.35
CA LEU A 55 2.12 10.66 9.80
C LEU A 55 0.73 11.16 10.19
N ASN A 56 -0.15 11.27 9.19
CA ASN A 56 -1.56 11.56 9.46
C ASN A 56 -2.10 10.47 10.39
N GLN A 57 -2.59 10.88 11.55
CA GLN A 57 -3.32 9.99 12.43
C GLN A 57 -4.60 9.61 11.71
N LEU A 58 -4.73 8.33 11.38
CA LEU A 58 -5.98 7.79 10.86
C LEU A 58 -7.01 7.87 11.98
N GLU A 59 -8.22 8.29 11.62
CA GLU A 59 -9.34 8.21 12.56
C GLU A 59 -9.49 6.76 13.01
N ARG A 60 -9.65 6.58 14.32
CA ARG A 60 -9.88 5.24 14.88
C ARG A 60 -11.23 4.75 14.36
N PRO A 61 -11.28 3.64 13.62
CA PRO A 61 -12.55 3.05 13.20
C PRO A 61 -13.38 2.62 14.41
N ASP A 62 -14.69 2.58 14.19
CA ASP A 62 -15.67 2.20 15.20
C ASP A 62 -15.66 0.68 15.42
N VAL A 63 -14.81 0.23 16.34
CA VAL A 63 -14.66 -1.17 16.73
C VAL A 63 -14.39 -1.29 18.23
N ASP A 64 -15.00 -2.30 18.84
CA ASP A 64 -14.74 -2.63 20.25
C ASP A 64 -13.33 -3.19 20.42
N ILE A 65 -13.04 -4.33 19.80
CA ILE A 65 -11.78 -5.06 19.95
C ILE A 65 -11.41 -5.75 18.62
N ILE A 66 -10.15 -5.61 18.20
CA ILE A 66 -9.53 -6.46 17.18
C ILE A 66 -8.19 -6.94 17.73
N GLU A 67 -8.05 -8.25 17.87
CA GLU A 67 -6.81 -8.87 18.32
C GLU A 67 -6.07 -9.56 17.18
N GLY A 68 -4.74 -9.47 17.22
CA GLY A 68 -3.92 -10.28 16.34
C GLY A 68 -3.84 -9.82 14.90
N LEU A 69 -4.19 -8.56 14.66
CA LEU A 69 -4.05 -7.92 13.36
C LEU A 69 -2.56 -7.65 13.08
N GLN A 70 -2.12 -8.02 11.89
CA GLN A 70 -0.76 -7.72 11.41
C GLN A 70 -0.77 -6.37 10.69
N PRO A 71 0.41 -5.73 10.47
CA PRO A 71 0.49 -4.57 9.61
C PRO A 71 -0.16 -4.85 8.26
N THR A 72 -1.12 -4.02 7.89
CA THR A 72 -1.98 -4.22 6.70
C THR A 72 -1.48 -3.40 5.52
N ILE A 73 -1.62 -3.97 4.32
CA ILE A 73 -1.37 -3.29 3.05
C ILE A 73 -2.67 -3.36 2.24
N CYS A 74 -3.13 -2.21 1.75
CA CYS A 74 -4.27 -2.14 0.84
C CYS A 74 -3.76 -2.10 -0.60
N ILE A 75 -4.32 -2.96 -1.44
CA ILE A 75 -4.17 -2.89 -2.89
C ILE A 75 -5.57 -2.64 -3.45
N ASP A 76 -5.85 -1.39 -3.80
CA ASP A 76 -7.11 -0.99 -4.41
C ASP A 76 -6.96 -0.67 -5.90
N GLN A 77 -8.07 -0.37 -6.56
CA GLN A 77 -8.09 0.02 -7.97
C GLN A 77 -8.03 1.54 -8.16
N ARG A 78 -7.66 2.31 -7.13
CA ARG A 78 -7.58 3.77 -7.31
C ARG A 78 -6.42 4.04 -8.27
N PRO A 79 -6.67 4.75 -9.38
CA PRO A 79 -5.60 5.09 -10.30
C PRO A 79 -4.57 5.91 -9.54
N GLY A 80 -3.29 5.54 -9.66
CA GLY A 80 -2.19 6.34 -9.14
C GLY A 80 -2.21 7.75 -9.72
N ALA A 81 -1.57 8.70 -9.04
CA ALA A 81 -1.48 10.07 -9.51
C ALA A 81 -0.91 10.11 -10.94
N ALA A 82 -1.70 10.65 -11.88
CA ALA A 82 -1.28 10.77 -13.26
C ALA A 82 -0.14 11.80 -13.36
N ASN A 83 1.08 11.29 -13.52
CA ASN A 83 2.26 12.11 -13.78
C ASN A 83 2.81 11.74 -15.17
N PRO A 84 2.95 12.70 -16.10
CA PRO A 84 3.47 12.44 -17.45
C PRO A 84 4.88 11.81 -17.49
N ARG A 85 5.65 11.93 -16.40
CA ARG A 85 6.99 11.33 -16.27
C ARG A 85 6.98 9.96 -15.60
N SER A 86 5.82 9.49 -15.15
CA SER A 86 5.66 8.18 -14.55
C SER A 86 5.46 7.12 -15.64
N THR A 87 6.25 6.06 -15.59
CA THR A 87 6.18 4.90 -16.46
C THR A 87 6.13 3.63 -15.61
N VAL A 88 5.84 2.48 -16.21
CA VAL A 88 5.89 1.18 -15.51
C VAL A 88 7.25 0.96 -14.85
N ALA A 89 8.33 1.33 -15.53
CA ALA A 89 9.70 1.15 -15.03
C ALA A 89 10.01 2.04 -13.82
N THR A 90 9.43 3.24 -13.72
CA THR A 90 9.63 4.11 -12.55
C THR A 90 8.76 3.70 -11.37
N VAL A 91 7.53 3.21 -11.61
CA VAL A 91 6.63 2.74 -10.54
C VAL A 91 7.14 1.45 -9.89
N THR A 92 7.78 0.58 -10.67
CA THR A 92 8.36 -0.68 -10.21
C THR A 92 9.81 -0.55 -9.75
N GLU A 93 10.37 0.67 -9.76
CA GLU A 93 11.78 0.98 -9.46
C GLU A 93 12.82 0.32 -10.41
N ILE A 94 12.38 -0.48 -11.40
CA ILE A 94 13.25 -1.11 -12.40
C ILE A 94 14.14 -0.08 -13.10
N TYR A 95 13.60 1.11 -13.39
CA TYR A 95 14.37 2.19 -14.01
C TYR A 95 15.59 2.61 -13.17
N ASP A 96 15.47 2.61 -11.84
CA ASP A 96 16.57 3.01 -10.96
C ASP A 96 17.69 1.95 -10.98
N TYR A 97 17.33 0.67 -10.99
CA TYR A 97 18.29 -0.41 -11.20
C TYR A 97 18.95 -0.34 -12.57
N LEU A 98 18.18 -0.08 -13.64
CA LEU A 98 18.72 0.08 -14.99
C LEU A 98 19.69 1.26 -15.09
N ARG A 99 19.41 2.37 -14.40
CA ARG A 99 20.34 3.52 -14.35
C ARG A 99 21.65 3.15 -13.67
N LEU A 100 21.59 2.43 -12.55
CA LEU A 100 22.80 1.96 -11.86
C LEU A 100 23.57 0.96 -12.72
N LEU A 101 22.87 0.08 -13.44
CA LEU A 101 23.46 -0.88 -14.36
C LEU A 101 24.21 -0.17 -15.50
N MET A 102 23.54 0.75 -16.21
CA MET A 102 24.12 1.51 -17.32
C MET A 102 25.25 2.44 -16.85
N ALA A 103 25.15 3.03 -15.66
CA ALA A 103 26.22 3.86 -15.13
C ALA A 103 27.49 3.07 -14.77
N ARG A 104 27.36 1.77 -14.44
CA ARG A 104 28.48 0.92 -14.03
C ARG A 104 29.07 0.07 -15.16
N LEU A 105 28.22 -0.37 -16.09
CA LEU A 105 28.58 -1.33 -17.15
C LEU A 105 28.33 -0.78 -18.57
N GLY A 106 27.70 0.39 -18.69
CA GLY A 106 27.45 0.99 -20.00
C GLY A 106 28.73 1.56 -20.58
N GLU A 107 29.04 1.19 -21.81
CA GLU A 107 30.12 1.76 -22.59
C GLU A 107 29.61 3.06 -23.25
N PRO A 108 30.12 4.25 -22.87
CA PRO A 108 29.65 5.50 -23.42
C PRO A 108 30.19 5.70 -24.84
N SER A 109 29.32 6.14 -25.75
CA SER A 109 29.67 6.44 -27.14
C SER A 109 29.20 7.83 -27.55
N CYS A 110 29.99 8.54 -28.36
CA CYS A 110 29.62 9.83 -28.94
C CYS A 110 28.41 9.67 -29.88
N TYR A 111 27.36 10.48 -29.66
CA TYR A 111 26.12 10.39 -30.44
C TYR A 111 26.26 10.82 -31.91
N GLN A 112 27.34 11.53 -32.28
CA GLN A 112 27.55 12.00 -33.66
C GLN A 112 28.39 11.02 -34.49
N CYS A 113 29.47 10.47 -33.92
CA CYS A 113 30.44 9.66 -34.66
C CYS A 113 30.57 8.22 -34.16
N GLY A 114 29.94 7.85 -33.05
CA GLY A 114 29.98 6.49 -32.48
C GLY A 114 31.30 6.09 -31.82
N ALA A 115 32.25 7.01 -31.68
CA ALA A 115 33.51 6.75 -30.98
C ALA A 115 33.27 6.54 -29.47
N GLU A 116 34.01 5.60 -28.87
CA GLU A 116 34.03 5.36 -27.43
C GLU A 116 34.59 6.57 -26.66
N ILE A 117 34.03 6.85 -25.47
CA ILE A 117 34.39 7.99 -24.61
C ILE A 117 35.20 7.52 -23.39
#